data_AF-A0A381ZTW0-F1
#
_entry.id   AF-A0A381ZTW0-F1
#
_cell.length_a   1.000
_cell.length_b   1.000
_cell.length_c   1.000
_cell.angle_alpha   90.00
_cell.angle_beta   90.00
_cell.angle_gamma   90.00
#
_symmetry.space_group_name_H-M   'P 1'
#
loop_
_entity.id
_entity.type
_entity.pdbx_description
1 polymer ?
#
loop_
_entity_poly.entity_id
_entity_poly.type
_entity_poly.pdbx_seq_one_letter_code
_entity_poly.pdbx_strand_id
1 'polypeptide(L)'
;MDKEEARNISQLFIDYDGEVQINPFAKVHWGKINHHALNGSLYVDNDKNYGIIGDTSKTNRSVRDFSNNVVGHIKKGDVCVNRFFYKEGYHDHVKDWISEMRKSPFGERDVWFTHVNMEHKP
;
A
#
# COMPACT_ATOMS: atom_id res chain seq x y z
N MET A 1 7.81 13.12 -11.64
CA MET A 1 6.73 12.37 -12.30
C MET A 1 5.83 13.35 -12.98
N ASP A 2 5.63 13.17 -14.27
CA ASP A 2 4.70 14.00 -15.03
C ASP A 2 3.24 13.51 -14.83
N LYS A 3 2.28 14.30 -15.34
CA LYS A 3 0.85 14.00 -15.17
C LYS A 3 0.40 12.77 -15.95
N GLU A 4 1.01 12.48 -17.09
CA GLU A 4 0.68 11.35 -17.94
C GLU A 4 1.19 10.04 -17.32
N GLU A 5 2.42 10.04 -16.82
CA GLU A 5 3.00 8.96 -16.01
C GLU A 5 2.15 8.69 -14.76
N ALA A 6 1.75 9.73 -14.03
CA ALA A 6 0.89 9.57 -12.85
C ALA A 6 -0.49 8.99 -13.20
N ARG A 7 -1.03 9.31 -14.39
CA ARG A 7 -2.28 8.72 -14.90
C ARG A 7 -2.09 7.25 -15.23
N ASN A 8 -1.03 6.90 -15.95
CA ASN A 8 -0.72 5.52 -16.33
C ASN A 8 -0.53 4.65 -15.10
N ILE A 9 0.24 5.12 -14.10
CA ILE A 9 0.40 4.42 -12.83
C ILE A 9 -0.93 4.31 -12.09
N SER A 10 -1.74 5.37 -12.04
CA SER A 10 -3.04 5.30 -11.36
C SER A 10 -3.96 4.26 -11.98
N GLN A 11 -3.90 4.06 -13.30
CA GLN A 11 -4.70 3.05 -13.99
C GLN A 11 -4.32 1.63 -13.55
N LEU A 12 -3.03 1.33 -13.37
CA LEU A 12 -2.58 0.02 -12.90
C LEU A 12 -3.18 -0.36 -11.53
N PHE A 13 -3.25 0.61 -10.60
CA PHE A 13 -3.90 0.39 -9.32
C PHE A 13 -5.42 0.23 -9.45
N ILE A 14 -6.06 0.98 -10.36
CA ILE A 14 -7.51 0.92 -10.59
C ILE A 14 -7.91 -0.44 -11.18
N ASP A 15 -7.16 -0.91 -12.17
CA ASP A 15 -7.42 -2.18 -12.84
C ASP A 15 -7.32 -3.34 -11.84
N TYR A 16 -6.25 -3.35 -11.04
CA TYR A 16 -6.05 -4.34 -9.98
C TYR A 16 -7.11 -4.25 -8.86
N ASP A 17 -7.47 -3.05 -8.41
CA ASP A 17 -8.54 -2.84 -7.43
C ASP A 17 -9.89 -3.39 -7.95
N GLY A 18 -10.14 -3.31 -9.26
CA GLY A 18 -11.32 -3.85 -9.93
C GLY A 18 -11.34 -5.37 -9.99
N GLU A 19 -10.19 -6.00 -10.28
CA GLU A 19 -10.04 -7.46 -10.30
C GLU A 19 -10.18 -8.08 -8.90
N VAL A 20 -9.59 -7.45 -7.87
CA VAL A 20 -9.48 -8.01 -6.52
C VAL A 20 -10.55 -7.43 -5.56
N GLN A 21 -11.36 -6.48 -6.00
CA GLN A 21 -12.42 -5.82 -5.22
C GLN A 21 -11.94 -5.24 -3.87
N ILE A 22 -10.76 -4.60 -3.88
CA ILE A 22 -10.02 -4.23 -2.66
C ILE A 22 -10.77 -3.20 -1.81
N ASN A 23 -11.39 -2.20 -2.43
CA ASN A 23 -12.37 -1.29 -1.83
C ASN A 23 -12.97 -0.34 -2.89
N PRO A 24 -14.27 -0.46 -3.25
CA PRO A 24 -14.86 0.36 -4.31
C PRO A 24 -15.00 1.86 -3.96
N PHE A 25 -14.87 2.23 -2.68
CA PHE A 25 -15.07 3.61 -2.22
C PHE A 25 -13.79 4.43 -2.14
N ALA A 26 -12.64 3.79 -1.94
CA ALA A 26 -11.36 4.48 -1.79
C ALA A 26 -10.61 4.52 -3.14
N LYS A 27 -10.97 5.52 -3.95
CA LYS A 27 -10.52 5.70 -5.33
C LYS A 27 -9.04 6.07 -5.42
N VAL A 28 -8.33 5.45 -6.35
CA VAL A 28 -7.01 5.88 -6.82
C VAL A 28 -7.19 6.79 -8.03
N HIS A 29 -6.40 7.85 -8.12
CA HIS A 29 -6.38 8.77 -9.26
C HIS A 29 -4.99 9.42 -9.37
N TRP A 30 -4.68 9.99 -10.53
CA TRP A 30 -3.36 10.60 -10.81
C TRP A 30 -2.89 11.60 -9.74
N GLY A 31 -3.78 12.42 -9.20
CA GLY A 31 -3.46 13.38 -8.12
C GLY A 31 -2.97 12.70 -6.83
N LYS A 32 -3.57 11.56 -6.47
CA LYS A 32 -3.15 10.75 -5.32
C LYS A 32 -1.77 10.13 -5.58
N ILE A 33 -1.56 9.59 -6.78
CA ILE A 33 -0.26 9.04 -7.20
C ILE A 33 0.84 10.11 -7.12
N ASN A 34 0.58 11.31 -7.64
CA ASN A 34 1.54 12.41 -7.57
C ASN A 34 1.85 12.85 -6.13
N HIS A 35 0.83 12.90 -5.26
CA HIS A 35 1.03 13.20 -3.85
C HIS A 35 1.97 12.20 -3.16
N HIS A 36 1.75 10.89 -3.37
CA HIS A 36 2.60 9.86 -2.76
C HIS A 36 4.01 9.82 -3.35
N ALA A 37 4.17 10.08 -4.66
CA ALA A 37 5.49 10.21 -5.26
C ALA A 37 6.29 11.37 -4.67
N LEU A 38 5.65 12.54 -4.50
CA LEU A 38 6.30 13.72 -3.91
C LEU A 38 6.67 13.51 -2.42
N ASN A 39 5.87 12.72 -1.71
CA ASN A 39 6.12 12.41 -0.29
C ASN A 39 7.04 11.20 -0.08
N GLY A 40 7.48 10.52 -1.15
CA GLY A 40 8.27 9.30 -1.06
C GLY A 40 7.51 8.09 -0.49
N SER A 41 6.17 8.10 -0.52
CA SER A 41 5.31 6.99 -0.09
C SER A 41 4.71 6.17 -1.23
N LEU A 42 5.22 6.39 -2.46
CA LEU A 42 4.94 5.57 -3.63
C LEU A 42 6.20 4.81 -4.04
N TYR A 43 6.05 3.50 -4.21
CA TYR A 43 7.03 2.66 -4.87
C TYR A 43 6.39 2.03 -6.11
N VAL A 44 7.08 2.09 -7.24
CA VAL A 44 6.67 1.42 -8.47
C VAL A 44 7.92 0.79 -9.07
N ASP A 45 7.82 -0.49 -9.41
CA ASP A 45 8.86 -1.19 -10.15
C ASP A 45 9.12 -0.51 -11.50
N ASN A 46 10.36 -0.60 -12.00
CA ASN A 46 10.76 0.09 -13.23
C ASN A 46 9.90 -0.32 -14.44
N ASP A 47 9.61 -1.62 -14.53
CA ASP A 47 8.79 -2.23 -15.58
C ASP A 47 7.29 -2.16 -15.25
N LYS A 48 6.94 -1.52 -14.12
CA LYS A 48 5.58 -1.35 -13.61
C LYS A 48 4.84 -2.68 -13.47
N ASN A 49 5.56 -3.72 -13.06
CA ASN A 49 4.99 -5.04 -12.81
C ASN A 49 4.34 -5.14 -11.44
N TYR A 50 4.77 -4.32 -10.49
CA TYR A 50 4.12 -4.14 -9.19
C TYR A 50 4.35 -2.71 -8.68
N GLY A 51 3.50 -2.29 -7.74
CA GLY A 51 3.61 -0.98 -7.12
C GLY A 51 2.83 -0.91 -5.83
N ILE A 52 3.29 -0.08 -4.91
CA ILE A 52 2.82 -0.03 -3.53
C ILE A 52 2.72 1.43 -3.08
N ILE A 53 1.62 1.75 -2.40
CA ILE A 53 1.40 3.03 -1.72
C ILE A 53 1.40 2.76 -0.22
N GLY A 54 2.40 3.29 0.49
CA GLY A 54 2.60 3.05 1.90
C GLY A 54 3.08 4.29 2.66
N ASP A 55 2.27 4.77 3.59
CA ASP A 55 2.61 5.96 4.38
C ASP A 55 3.18 5.58 5.75
N THR A 56 4.22 6.28 6.17
CA THR A 56 4.73 6.19 7.54
C THR A 56 3.71 6.79 8.52
N SER A 57 3.35 6.04 9.55
CA SER A 57 2.44 6.50 10.58
C SER A 57 3.05 7.65 11.37
N LYS A 58 2.31 8.76 11.45
CA LYS A 58 2.70 9.95 12.20
C LYS A 58 2.27 9.90 13.67
N THR A 59 1.36 9.00 14.01
CA THR A 59 0.69 8.92 15.32
C THR A 59 0.60 7.48 15.81
N ASN A 60 0.53 7.29 17.12
CA ASN A 60 0.19 6.00 17.71
C ASN A 60 -1.33 5.79 17.64
N ARG A 61 -1.80 4.61 17.24
CA ARG A 61 -3.24 4.25 17.26
C ARG A 61 -3.45 2.76 17.46
N SER A 62 -4.52 2.39 18.16
CA SER A 62 -4.95 0.99 18.25
C SER A 62 -5.74 0.59 17.00
N VAL A 63 -5.46 -0.59 16.49
CA VAL A 63 -6.25 -1.26 15.45
C VAL A 63 -7.30 -2.10 16.16
N ARG A 64 -8.56 -1.96 15.75
CA ARG A 64 -9.69 -2.71 16.31
C ARG A 64 -10.34 -3.59 15.26
N ASP A 65 -10.84 -4.74 15.68
CA ASP A 65 -11.68 -5.59 14.84
C ASP A 65 -13.15 -5.11 14.79
N PHE A 66 -13.99 -5.83 14.06
CA PHE A 66 -15.43 -5.55 13.96
C PHE A 66 -16.17 -5.68 15.31
N SER A 67 -15.61 -6.40 16.26
CA SER A 67 -16.13 -6.56 17.63
C SER A 67 -15.57 -5.50 18.59
N ASN A 68 -14.88 -4.48 18.09
CA ASN A 68 -14.20 -3.42 18.85
C ASN A 68 -13.06 -3.88 19.77
N ASN A 69 -12.59 -5.12 19.66
CA ASN A 69 -11.42 -5.58 20.41
C ASN A 69 -10.15 -5.02 19.79
N VAL A 70 -9.18 -4.66 20.64
CA VAL A 70 -7.88 -4.18 20.17
C VAL A 70 -7.06 -5.38 19.69
N VAL A 71 -6.76 -5.42 18.39
CA VAL A 71 -5.99 -6.48 17.73
C VAL A 71 -4.55 -6.08 17.40
N GLY A 72 -4.21 -4.80 17.61
CA GLY A 72 -2.88 -4.30 17.31
C GLY A 72 -2.66 -2.85 17.72
N HIS A 73 -1.40 -2.41 17.71
CA HIS A 73 -1.02 -1.03 18.00
C HIS A 73 -0.04 -0.55 16.93
N ILE A 74 -0.50 0.38 16.09
CA ILE A 74 0.35 1.07 15.14
C ILE A 74 1.12 2.15 15.91
N LYS A 75 2.44 2.11 15.79
CA LYS A 75 3.35 3.09 16.39
C LYS A 75 3.76 4.15 15.36
N LYS A 76 4.16 5.32 15.84
CA LYS A 76 4.80 6.33 15.01
C LYS A 76 6.08 5.74 14.40
N GLY A 77 6.20 5.82 13.08
CA GLY A 77 7.31 5.23 12.33
C GLY A 77 6.98 3.92 11.62
N ASP A 78 5.90 3.22 12.01
CA ASP A 78 5.40 2.04 11.29
C ASP A 78 4.91 2.42 9.90
N VAL A 79 4.92 1.48 8.95
CA VAL A 79 4.38 1.71 7.60
C VAL A 79 2.95 1.20 7.51
N CYS A 80 2.07 2.01 6.93
CA CYS A 80 0.70 1.63 6.60
C CYS A 80 0.56 1.51 5.09
N VAL A 81 0.52 0.28 4.57
CA VAL A 81 0.22 -0.02 3.18
C VAL A 81 -1.27 0.23 2.94
N ASN A 82 -1.53 1.20 2.07
CA ASN A 82 -2.88 1.60 1.68
C ASN A 82 -3.33 0.86 0.42
N ARG A 83 -2.43 0.68 -0.55
CA ARG A 83 -2.73 0.04 -1.85
C ARG A 83 -1.51 -0.66 -2.37
N PHE A 84 -1.73 -1.70 -3.15
CA PHE A 84 -0.71 -2.31 -4.01
C PHE A 84 -1.36 -2.86 -5.27
N PHE A 85 -0.56 -3.10 -6.30
CA PHE A 85 -0.89 -3.96 -7.42
C PHE A 85 0.31 -4.86 -7.72
N TYR A 86 0.05 -6.01 -8.33
CA TYR A 86 1.08 -6.84 -8.94
C TYR A 86 0.50 -7.59 -10.14
N LYS A 87 1.31 -7.82 -11.17
CA LYS A 87 0.99 -8.73 -12.26
C LYS A 87 1.24 -10.18 -11.84
N GLU A 88 0.59 -11.12 -12.53
CA GLU A 88 0.83 -12.55 -12.32
C GLU A 88 2.34 -12.88 -12.34
N GLY A 89 2.79 -13.68 -11.38
CA GLY A 89 4.21 -14.02 -11.17
C GLY A 89 5.00 -13.02 -10.32
N TYR A 90 4.48 -11.82 -10.02
CA TYR A 90 5.20 -10.80 -9.23
C TYR A 90 4.81 -10.72 -7.75
N HIS A 91 3.99 -11.65 -7.26
CA HIS A 91 3.52 -11.68 -5.88
C HIS A 91 4.67 -11.75 -4.86
N ASP A 92 5.71 -12.55 -5.12
CA ASP A 92 6.84 -12.67 -4.19
C ASP A 92 7.71 -11.42 -4.15
N HIS A 93 7.79 -10.64 -5.24
CA HIS A 93 8.46 -9.35 -5.24
C HIS A 93 7.78 -8.34 -4.31
N VAL A 94 6.45 -8.33 -4.26
CA VAL A 94 5.69 -7.49 -3.31
C VAL A 94 6.01 -7.90 -1.87
N LYS A 95 6.07 -9.20 -1.58
CA LYS A 95 6.44 -9.70 -0.24
C LYS A 95 7.87 -9.33 0.15
N ASP A 96 8.81 -9.46 -0.79
CA ASP A 96 10.21 -9.11 -0.56
C ASP A 96 10.33 -7.63 -0.24
N TRP A 97 9.68 -6.77 -1.03
CA TRP A 97 9.65 -5.33 -0.77
C TRP A 97 9.05 -4.99 0.60
N ILE A 98 7.95 -5.65 0.98
CA ILE A 98 7.34 -5.48 2.32
C ILE A 98 8.29 -5.94 3.43
N SER A 99 9.03 -7.02 3.20
CA SER A 99 10.03 -7.51 4.14
C SER A 99 11.23 -6.55 4.27
N GLU A 100 11.65 -5.94 3.17
CA GLU A 100 12.67 -4.90 3.18
C GLU A 100 12.20 -3.65 3.91
N MET A 101 10.94 -3.25 3.73
CA MET A 101 10.37 -2.11 4.45
C MET A 101 10.43 -2.29 5.97
N ARG A 102 10.35 -3.50 6.50
CA ARG A 102 10.46 -3.73 7.95
C ARG A 102 11.85 -3.37 8.49
N LYS A 103 12.86 -3.37 7.63
CA LYS A 103 14.23 -2.99 7.98
C LYS A 103 14.32 -1.47 8.03
N SER A 104 14.57 -0.92 9.21
CA SER A 104 14.86 0.50 9.40
C SER A 104 16.21 0.68 10.09
N PRO A 105 16.96 1.76 9.80
CA PRO A 105 18.21 2.07 10.51
C PRO A 105 18.02 2.22 12.04
N PHE A 106 16.78 2.47 12.48
CA PHE A 106 16.40 2.68 13.87
C PHE A 106 15.77 1.43 14.52
N GLY A 107 15.89 0.26 13.90
CA GLY A 107 15.33 -1.02 14.38
C GLY A 107 14.25 -1.60 13.46
N GLU A 108 13.64 -2.71 13.88
CA GLU A 108 12.50 -3.28 13.17
C GLU A 108 11.26 -2.37 13.34
N ARG A 109 10.56 -2.10 12.24
CA ARG A 109 9.26 -1.43 12.25
C ARG A 109 8.18 -2.35 11.70
N ASP A 110 6.97 -2.19 12.20
CA ASP A 110 5.84 -2.98 11.73
C ASP A 110 5.29 -2.41 10.41
N VAL A 111 4.77 -3.32 9.57
CA VAL A 111 4.06 -2.97 8.33
C VAL A 111 2.63 -3.43 8.48
N TRP A 112 1.69 -2.50 8.34
CA TRP A 112 0.27 -2.68 8.52
C TRP A 112 -0.47 -2.53 7.20
N PHE A 113 -1.56 -3.28 7.02
CA PHE A 113 -2.48 -3.12 5.90
C PHE A 113 -3.78 -2.55 6.44
N THR A 114 -4.10 -1.31 6.07
CA THR A 114 -5.25 -0.58 6.66
C THR A 114 -6.43 -0.44 5.71
N HIS A 115 -6.21 -0.68 4.42
CA HIS A 115 -7.24 -0.53 3.39
C HIS A 115 -7.15 -1.60 2.29
N VAL A 116 -6.48 -2.71 2.58
CA VAL A 116 -6.42 -3.87 1.69
C VAL A 116 -7.50 -4.84 2.18
N ASN A 117 -8.57 -5.04 1.40
CA ASN A 117 -9.43 -6.18 1.66
C ASN A 117 -8.56 -7.43 1.54
N MET A 118 -8.45 -8.18 2.64
CA MET A 118 -7.86 -9.51 2.57
C MET A 118 -8.74 -10.33 1.63
N GLU A 119 -8.12 -10.91 0.60
CA GLU A 119 -8.76 -11.82 -0.34
C GLU A 119 -9.74 -12.72 0.41
N HIS A 120 -11.02 -12.65 0.03
CA HIS A 120 -11.96 -13.67 0.42
C HIS A 120 -11.70 -14.85 -0.51
N LYS A 121 -11.28 -15.98 0.06
CA LYS A 121 -11.34 -17.22 -0.72
C LYS A 121 -12.79 -17.41 -1.18
N PRO A 122 -13.02 -17.74 -2.46
CA PRO A 122 -14.34 -18.06 -2.96
C PRO A 122 -14.95 -19.25 -2.21
#